data_AF-A0A0V0YCL3-F1
#
_entry.id   AF-A0A0V0YCL3-F1
#
_cell.length_a   1.000
_cell.length_b   1.000
_cell.length_c   1.000
_cell.angle_alpha   90.00
_cell.angle_beta   90.00
_cell.angle_gamma   90.00
#
_symmetry.space_group_name_H-M   'P 1'
#
loop_
_entity.id
_entity.type
_entity.pdbx_description
1 polymer ?
#
loop_
_entity_poly.entity_id
_entity_poly.type
_entity_poly.pdbx_seq_one_letter_code
_entity_poly.pdbx_strand_id
1 'polypeptide(L)'
;MTCSVEKLIDFRKDVLHLFEEHFGDLIDGTEKKLLNESTVSADTTTTDAVPSTEQPTIVRSSGIKKQFVEQNSLLTDLFKSTHFRTIYHIFIASLIMLILNLMIQELALHGSINLKLDLFYWCFGKFPMLITIWLSMFSSVVLLLYPSYHCWAYNVENLASLNIIFLTLYIAYIAALIVVPVHYALKFDLPLATTMVIACEQVRFLMKVHSFVRENVPKSLQYKAMYQRNSQRADSVRNPCPDFGKFLYFLFAPTLIYRDNYPRKSKVDWKYVVRNFAEVAGCLFYAYYLFIHFCEPIFQNFNKDHVTWRNYLLASLGCVLPGSLCFVLAFFAVLHCWMNAFAEMLQFSDRLFYADWWNATSMSSYYRRWNIIVHDWLYAYVYQDMYPKLTNKQIFQLFGDSYRTAAMTVVFLLSAVVHEYIITLTLRFFYPVLFIQFFLCAGPIGIMRLMRSTNTRAWNVCLWFLIMLGNGILMCTYSCEWYARSNCPPVYNNFLDLIIPRSWTCQADAAEVIRLRR
;
A
#
# COMPACT_ATOMS: atom_id res chain seq x y z
N MET A 1 -31.42 -16.10 32.39
CA MET A 1 -30.71 -15.28 31.36
C MET A 1 -30.11 -13.96 31.88
N THR A 2 -30.29 -13.56 33.15
CA THR A 2 -29.73 -12.30 33.69
C THR A 2 -28.33 -12.44 34.33
N CYS A 3 -27.96 -13.62 34.84
CA CYS A 3 -26.68 -13.85 35.54
C CYS A 3 -25.42 -13.85 34.64
N SER A 4 -25.58 -13.91 33.31
CA SER A 4 -24.43 -13.98 32.38
C SER A 4 -23.98 -12.62 31.83
N VAL A 5 -24.83 -11.59 31.90
CA VAL A 5 -24.52 -10.23 31.42
C VAL A 5 -23.80 -9.43 32.51
N GLU A 6 -24.20 -9.56 33.76
CA GLU A 6 -23.49 -8.95 34.90
C GLU A 6 -22.04 -9.45 35.00
N LYS A 7 -21.80 -10.76 34.84
CA LYS A 7 -20.45 -11.32 34.82
C LYS A 7 -19.59 -10.81 33.66
N LEU A 8 -20.19 -10.46 32.52
CA LEU A 8 -19.47 -9.90 31.38
C LEU A 8 -19.12 -8.41 31.58
N ILE A 9 -19.99 -7.68 32.28
CA ILE A 9 -19.79 -6.28 32.65
C ILE A 9 -18.73 -6.18 33.76
N ASP A 10 -18.75 -7.06 34.75
CA ASP A 10 -17.73 -7.14 35.79
C ASP A 10 -16.38 -7.55 35.21
N PHE A 11 -16.32 -8.56 34.34
CA PHE A 11 -15.05 -8.92 33.69
C PHE A 11 -14.48 -7.78 32.82
N ARG A 12 -15.34 -7.00 32.15
CA ARG A 12 -14.90 -5.81 31.40
C ARG A 12 -14.36 -4.73 32.33
N LYS A 13 -14.98 -4.50 33.48
CA LYS A 13 -14.52 -3.54 34.48
C LYS A 13 -13.22 -3.99 35.13
N ASP A 14 -13.08 -5.26 35.46
CA ASP A 14 -11.87 -5.83 36.03
C ASP A 14 -10.70 -5.75 35.06
N VAL A 15 -10.93 -6.04 33.77
CA VAL A 15 -9.89 -5.90 32.74
C VAL A 15 -9.55 -4.42 32.49
N LEU A 16 -10.52 -3.51 32.49
CA LEU A 16 -10.26 -2.07 32.37
C LEU A 16 -9.49 -1.53 33.58
N HIS A 17 -9.83 -1.96 34.80
CA HIS A 17 -9.14 -1.58 36.02
C HIS A 17 -7.72 -2.13 36.05
N LEU A 18 -7.52 -3.41 35.68
CA LEU A 18 -6.19 -4.00 35.53
C LEU A 18 -5.37 -3.27 34.46
N PHE A 19 -6.01 -2.88 33.35
CA PHE A 19 -5.33 -2.16 32.30
C PHE A 19 -4.94 -0.75 32.75
N GLU A 20 -5.84 0.00 33.41
CA GLU A 20 -5.56 1.34 33.94
C GLU A 20 -4.53 1.34 35.07
N GLU A 21 -4.55 0.34 35.95
CA GLU A 21 -3.60 0.21 37.06
C GLU A 21 -2.21 -0.17 36.54
N HIS A 22 -2.09 -1.20 35.68
CA HIS A 22 -0.79 -1.61 35.14
C HIS A 22 -0.21 -0.60 34.14
N PHE A 23 -1.04 0.02 33.27
CA PHE A 23 -0.52 1.07 32.39
C PHE A 23 -0.27 2.38 33.13
N GLY A 24 -1.07 2.71 34.15
CA GLY A 24 -0.89 3.87 35.01
C GLY A 24 0.45 3.81 35.72
N ASP A 25 0.76 2.68 36.38
CA ASP A 25 2.04 2.46 37.05
C ASP A 25 3.22 2.42 36.08
N LEU A 26 3.02 1.89 34.86
CA LEU A 26 4.05 1.90 33.83
C LEU A 26 4.33 3.33 33.33
N ILE A 27 3.29 4.15 33.15
CA ILE A 27 3.42 5.56 32.72
C ILE A 27 4.07 6.39 33.82
N ASP A 28 3.60 6.26 35.06
CA ASP A 28 4.09 7.03 36.22
C ASP A 28 5.53 6.61 36.59
N GLY A 29 5.84 5.30 36.47
CA GLY A 29 7.19 4.77 36.58
C GLY A 29 8.12 5.25 35.47
N THR A 30 7.61 5.44 34.25
CA THR A 30 8.39 5.97 33.12
C THR A 30 8.59 7.49 33.26
N GLU A 31 7.60 8.22 33.77
CA GLU A 31 7.69 9.67 34.01
C GLU A 31 8.68 10.01 35.12
N LYS A 32 8.68 9.26 36.23
CA LYS A 32 9.70 9.38 37.30
C LYS A 32 11.11 9.05 36.80
N LYS A 33 11.25 8.07 35.89
CA LYS A 33 12.53 7.72 35.28
C LYS A 33 13.04 8.80 34.32
N LEU A 34 12.13 9.41 33.55
CA LEU A 34 12.41 10.54 32.66
C LEU A 34 12.82 11.79 33.43
N LEU A 35 12.16 12.08 34.57
CA LEU A 35 12.53 13.20 35.44
C LEU A 35 13.92 13.01 36.05
N ASN A 36 14.27 11.79 36.48
CA ASN A 36 15.61 11.49 37.00
C ASN A 36 16.71 11.44 35.94
N GLU A 37 16.43 11.01 34.70
CA GLU A 37 17.43 11.05 33.62
C GLU A 37 17.66 12.48 33.12
N SER A 38 16.65 13.36 33.17
CA SER A 38 16.80 14.78 32.80
C SER A 38 17.62 15.61 33.79
N THR A 39 17.71 15.21 35.06
CA THR A 39 18.60 15.85 36.06
C THR A 39 20.04 15.34 35.99
N VAL A 40 20.27 14.10 35.53
CA VAL A 40 21.63 13.52 35.41
C VAL A 40 22.34 13.93 34.12
N SER A 41 21.60 14.24 33.05
CA SER A 41 22.20 14.54 31.73
C SER A 41 22.77 15.96 31.57
N ALA A 42 22.76 16.78 32.62
CA ALA A 42 23.34 18.13 32.60
C ALA A 42 24.87 18.16 32.83
N ASP A 43 25.47 17.08 33.34
CA ASP A 43 26.88 17.06 33.76
C ASP A 43 27.64 15.82 33.25
N THR A 44 27.83 15.65 31.93
CA THR A 44 29.04 14.96 31.42
C THR A 44 29.23 15.18 29.92
N THR A 45 30.17 16.03 29.54
CA THR A 45 30.81 16.02 28.22
C THR A 45 32.03 15.11 28.25
N THR A 46 32.08 14.04 27.45
CA THR A 46 33.33 13.51 26.89
C THR A 46 33.06 12.68 25.63
N THR A 47 33.73 13.13 24.58
CA THR A 47 34.25 12.44 23.38
C THR A 47 34.06 10.92 23.27
N ASP A 48 33.42 10.49 22.18
CA ASP A 48 33.93 9.46 21.27
C ASP A 48 33.15 9.50 19.94
N ALA A 49 33.82 9.98 18.89
CA ALA A 49 33.25 10.16 17.56
C ALA A 49 33.43 8.89 16.72
N VAL A 50 32.33 8.19 16.46
CA VAL A 50 32.21 7.22 15.36
C VAL A 50 31.81 7.99 14.10
N PRO A 51 32.44 7.79 12.93
CA PRO A 51 32.15 8.58 11.74
C PRO A 51 30.72 8.29 11.25
N SER A 52 29.90 9.34 11.25
CA SER A 52 28.54 9.30 10.73
C SER A 52 28.58 9.13 9.21
N THR A 53 27.98 8.04 8.72
CA THR A 53 27.63 7.90 7.32
C THR A 53 26.59 8.96 7.01
N GLU A 54 26.90 9.89 6.11
CA GLU A 54 25.98 10.92 5.64
C GLU A 54 24.65 10.28 5.22
N GLN A 55 23.60 10.52 6.01
CA GLN A 55 22.24 10.25 5.59
C GLN A 55 21.93 11.19 4.42
N PRO A 56 21.27 10.73 3.34
CA PRO A 56 20.89 11.62 2.26
C PRO A 56 19.88 12.62 2.79
N THR A 57 20.35 13.84 3.04
CA THR A 57 19.55 14.98 3.47
C THR A 57 18.53 15.25 2.36
N ILE A 58 17.27 14.90 2.60
CA ILE A 58 16.16 15.33 1.75
C ILE A 58 15.99 16.84 1.98
N VAL A 59 16.78 17.65 1.27
CA VAL A 59 16.61 19.10 1.21
C VAL A 59 15.34 19.36 0.38
N ARG A 60 14.19 19.46 1.04
CA ARG A 60 12.94 19.92 0.42
C ARG A 60 12.68 21.36 0.86
N SER A 61 13.15 22.31 0.07
CA SER A 61 12.62 23.66 0.13
C SER A 61 11.23 23.69 -0.52
N SER A 62 10.34 24.49 0.06
CA SER A 62 8.95 24.66 -0.37
C SER A 62 8.90 25.12 -1.83
N GLY A 63 8.37 24.24 -2.70
CA GLY A 63 8.11 24.56 -4.11
C GLY A 63 9.01 23.85 -5.13
N ILE A 64 10.05 23.11 -4.71
CA ILE A 64 10.90 22.39 -5.67
C ILE A 64 10.23 21.08 -6.10
N LYS A 65 9.93 20.98 -7.39
CA LYS A 65 9.51 19.77 -8.09
C LYS A 65 10.50 18.62 -7.82
N LYS A 66 10.01 17.38 -7.61
CA LYS A 66 10.89 16.21 -7.41
C LYS A 66 11.94 16.13 -8.52
N GLN A 67 13.21 16.17 -8.11
CA GLN A 67 14.37 15.93 -8.95
C GLN A 67 14.81 14.47 -8.78
N PHE A 68 15.06 13.81 -9.90
CA PHE A 68 15.51 12.42 -9.91
C PHE A 68 17.03 12.42 -9.93
N VAL A 69 17.64 11.69 -9.00
CA VAL A 69 19.10 11.57 -8.84
C VAL A 69 19.49 10.12 -9.00
N GLU A 70 20.68 9.85 -9.53
CA GLU A 70 21.22 8.49 -9.56
C GLU A 70 21.58 8.04 -8.14
N GLN A 71 20.87 7.01 -7.65
CA GLN A 71 21.06 6.47 -6.31
C GLN A 71 20.56 5.03 -6.24
N ASN A 72 21.19 4.20 -5.41
CA ASN A 72 20.77 2.83 -5.19
C ASN A 72 19.61 2.74 -4.18
N SER A 73 18.90 1.61 -4.16
CA SER A 73 17.95 1.34 -3.08
C SER A 73 18.66 1.15 -1.76
N LEU A 74 18.06 1.65 -0.68
CA LEU A 74 18.64 1.61 0.65
C LEU A 74 19.05 0.20 1.11
N LEU A 75 18.21 -0.83 0.89
CA LEU A 75 18.57 -2.20 1.27
C LEU A 75 19.75 -2.75 0.47
N THR A 76 19.92 -2.35 -0.79
CA THR A 76 21.07 -2.76 -1.60
C THR A 76 22.38 -2.28 -0.98
N ASP A 77 22.38 -1.05 -0.44
CA ASP A 77 23.54 -0.51 0.27
C ASP A 77 23.69 -1.13 1.67
N LEU A 78 22.59 -1.36 2.40
CA LEU A 78 22.63 -1.99 3.72
C LEU A 78 23.12 -3.45 3.67
N PHE A 79 22.78 -4.21 2.63
CA PHE A 79 23.28 -5.58 2.45
C PHE A 79 24.77 -5.68 2.17
N LYS A 80 25.47 -4.56 1.93
CA LYS A 80 26.95 -4.53 1.93
C LYS A 80 27.51 -4.72 3.33
N SER A 81 26.77 -4.31 4.37
CA SER A 81 27.14 -4.56 5.76
C SER A 81 26.99 -6.04 6.11
N THR A 82 27.87 -6.54 6.98
CA THR A 82 27.86 -7.94 7.43
C THR A 82 26.60 -8.29 8.21
N HIS A 83 26.12 -7.39 9.07
CA HIS A 83 24.96 -7.63 9.95
C HIS A 83 23.65 -7.82 9.17
N PHE A 84 23.33 -6.92 8.24
CA PHE A 84 22.10 -7.04 7.44
C PHE A 84 22.16 -8.22 6.47
N ARG A 85 23.36 -8.55 5.96
CA ARG A 85 23.55 -9.74 5.14
C ARG A 85 23.25 -11.03 5.91
N THR A 86 23.59 -11.11 7.20
CA THR A 86 23.20 -12.24 8.05
C THR A 86 21.68 -12.37 8.18
N ILE A 87 20.95 -11.28 8.38
CA ILE A 87 19.48 -11.30 8.45
C ILE A 87 18.90 -11.87 7.14
N TYR A 88 19.40 -11.40 5.99
CA TYR A 88 19.01 -11.92 4.69
C TYR A 88 19.29 -13.43 4.55
N HIS A 89 20.45 -13.91 5.01
CA HIS A 89 20.76 -15.34 5.02
C HIS A 89 19.85 -16.16 5.96
N ILE A 90 19.44 -15.59 7.10
CA ILE A 90 18.47 -16.24 8.00
C ILE A 90 17.12 -16.45 7.29
N PHE A 91 16.62 -15.46 6.55
CA PHE A 91 15.38 -15.60 5.77
C PHE A 91 15.50 -16.64 4.64
N ILE A 92 16.66 -16.75 3.99
CA ILE A 92 16.90 -17.80 2.99
C ILE A 92 16.95 -19.17 3.67
N ALA A 93 17.66 -19.30 4.78
CA ALA A 93 17.76 -20.54 5.52
C ALA A 93 16.38 -20.97 6.04
N SER A 94 15.57 -20.04 6.54
CA SER A 94 14.20 -20.35 6.96
C SER A 94 13.34 -20.79 5.78
N LEU A 95 13.43 -20.14 4.62
CA LEU A 95 12.74 -20.59 3.40
C LEU A 95 13.12 -22.02 3.01
N ILE A 96 14.41 -22.35 3.03
CA ILE A 96 14.89 -23.71 2.75
C ILE A 96 14.32 -24.70 3.77
N MET A 97 14.32 -24.34 5.06
CA MET A 97 13.74 -25.17 6.11
C MET A 97 12.23 -25.37 5.93
N LEU A 98 11.49 -24.36 5.47
CA LEU A 98 10.06 -24.49 5.17
C LEU A 98 9.81 -25.47 4.02
N ILE A 99 10.61 -25.38 2.95
CA ILE A 99 10.54 -26.31 1.81
C ILE A 99 10.86 -27.74 2.27
N LEU A 100 11.92 -27.92 3.05
CA LEU A 100 12.28 -29.23 3.60
C LEU A 100 11.18 -29.79 4.50
N ASN A 101 10.60 -28.96 5.37
CA ASN A 101 9.49 -29.37 6.23
C ASN A 101 8.28 -29.82 5.41
N LEU A 102 7.92 -29.08 4.36
CA LEU A 102 6.84 -29.45 3.45
C LEU A 102 7.11 -30.81 2.77
N MET A 103 8.33 -31.00 2.24
CA MET A 103 8.72 -32.25 1.61
C MET A 103 8.68 -33.43 2.58
N ILE A 104 9.13 -33.24 3.82
CA ILE A 104 9.11 -34.27 4.86
C ILE A 104 7.67 -34.61 5.25
N GLN A 105 6.81 -33.61 5.44
CA GLN A 105 5.40 -33.83 5.77
C GLN A 105 4.66 -34.60 4.66
N GLU A 106 4.88 -34.24 3.40
CA GLU A 106 4.28 -34.95 2.26
C GLU A 106 4.79 -36.40 2.17
N LEU A 107 6.10 -36.60 2.33
CA LEU A 107 6.69 -37.93 2.32
C LEU A 107 6.16 -38.79 3.48
N ALA A 108 6.00 -38.21 4.68
CA ALA A 108 5.51 -38.92 5.85
C ALA A 108 4.02 -39.27 5.78
N LEU A 109 3.18 -38.37 5.22
CA LEU A 109 1.73 -38.56 5.16
C LEU A 109 1.26 -39.38 3.95
N HIS A 110 1.87 -39.15 2.78
CA HIS A 110 1.39 -39.72 1.51
C HIS A 110 2.39 -40.70 0.87
N GLY A 111 3.59 -40.86 1.42
CA GLY A 111 4.62 -41.75 0.86
C GLY A 111 5.22 -41.29 -0.47
N SER A 112 4.85 -40.10 -0.97
CA SER A 112 5.35 -39.51 -2.22
C SER A 112 5.42 -37.99 -2.11
N ILE A 113 6.36 -37.36 -2.82
CA ILE A 113 6.53 -35.89 -2.83
C ILE A 113 5.61 -35.32 -3.91
N ASN A 114 4.32 -35.23 -3.60
CA ASN A 114 3.35 -34.53 -4.46
C ASN A 114 2.95 -33.23 -3.79
N LEU A 115 3.66 -32.14 -4.11
CA LEU A 115 3.31 -30.80 -3.65
C LEU A 115 1.94 -30.41 -4.25
N LYS A 116 0.88 -30.50 -3.44
CA LYS A 116 -0.45 -29.99 -3.81
C LYS A 116 -0.43 -28.47 -3.86
N LEU A 117 -0.06 -27.92 -5.02
CA LEU A 117 -0.11 -26.49 -5.32
C LEU A 117 -1.48 -26.05 -5.85
N ASP A 118 -2.53 -26.82 -5.56
CA ASP A 118 -3.88 -26.61 -6.11
C ASP A 118 -4.42 -25.23 -5.75
N LEU A 119 -4.22 -24.79 -4.50
CA LEU A 119 -4.61 -23.45 -4.06
C LEU A 119 -3.82 -22.36 -4.79
N PHE A 120 -2.53 -22.59 -5.06
CA PHE A 120 -1.70 -21.65 -5.81
C PHE A 120 -2.17 -21.53 -7.27
N TYR A 121 -2.42 -22.66 -7.95
CA TYR A 121 -2.92 -22.66 -9.31
C TYR A 121 -4.33 -22.06 -9.42
N TRP A 122 -5.19 -22.32 -8.43
CA TRP A 122 -6.51 -21.71 -8.34
C TRP A 122 -6.41 -20.19 -8.17
N CYS A 123 -5.56 -19.70 -7.27
CA CYS A 123 -5.34 -18.27 -7.04
C CYS A 123 -4.88 -17.50 -8.29
N PHE A 124 -4.02 -18.10 -9.10
CA PHE A 124 -3.51 -17.53 -10.37
C PHE A 124 -4.26 -18.02 -11.61
N GLY A 125 -5.44 -18.64 -11.44
CA GLY A 125 -6.25 -19.17 -12.53
C GLY A 125 -6.75 -18.10 -13.50
N LYS A 126 -7.22 -18.51 -14.68
CA LYS A 126 -7.74 -17.61 -15.74
C LYS A 126 -6.73 -16.55 -16.22
N PHE A 127 -5.43 -16.88 -16.19
CA PHE A 127 -4.34 -15.99 -16.63
C PHE A 127 -4.52 -15.35 -18.04
N PRO A 128 -5.06 -16.04 -19.07
CA PRO A 128 -5.31 -15.40 -20.36
C PRO A 128 -6.28 -14.21 -20.29
N MET A 129 -7.28 -14.26 -19.40
CA MET A 129 -8.23 -13.17 -19.19
C MET A 129 -7.57 -12.00 -18.48
N LEU A 130 -6.70 -12.27 -17.50
CA LEU A 130 -5.86 -11.24 -16.86
C LEU A 130 -5.05 -10.47 -17.90
N ILE A 131 -4.33 -11.16 -18.78
CA ILE A 131 -3.52 -10.52 -19.82
C ILE A 131 -4.38 -9.74 -20.81
N THR A 132 -5.55 -10.27 -21.19
CA THR A 132 -6.46 -9.58 -22.11
C THR A 132 -6.98 -8.27 -21.50
N ILE A 133 -7.42 -8.30 -20.24
CA ILE A 133 -7.89 -7.09 -19.54
C ILE A 133 -6.75 -6.10 -19.37
N TRP A 134 -5.56 -6.57 -18.97
CA TRP A 134 -4.39 -5.70 -18.82
C TRP A 134 -3.97 -5.05 -20.15
N LEU A 135 -3.89 -5.83 -21.23
CA LEU A 135 -3.59 -5.32 -22.57
C LEU A 135 -4.65 -4.34 -23.05
N SER A 136 -5.93 -4.56 -22.71
CA SER A 136 -6.99 -3.61 -23.04
C SER A 136 -6.84 -2.28 -22.32
N MET A 137 -6.52 -2.28 -21.01
CA MET A 137 -6.24 -1.06 -20.24
C MET A 137 -4.98 -0.35 -20.76
N PHE A 138 -3.92 -1.12 -21.04
CA PHE A 138 -2.68 -0.57 -21.58
C PHE A 138 -2.92 0.08 -22.95
N SER A 139 -3.62 -0.63 -23.85
CA SER A 139 -3.95 -0.14 -25.18
C SER A 139 -4.87 1.08 -25.12
N SER A 140 -5.82 1.15 -24.17
CA SER A 140 -6.67 2.33 -24.02
C SER A 140 -5.84 3.56 -23.60
N VAL A 141 -4.87 3.40 -22.70
CA VAL A 141 -3.97 4.49 -22.29
C VAL A 141 -3.08 4.95 -23.45
N VAL A 142 -2.58 4.03 -24.26
CA VAL A 142 -1.71 4.35 -25.40
C VAL A 142 -2.48 4.95 -26.57
N LEU A 143 -3.62 4.38 -26.94
CA LEU A 143 -4.35 4.72 -28.17
C LEU A 143 -5.41 5.81 -27.97
N LEU A 144 -5.99 5.96 -26.77
CA LEU A 144 -7.01 6.97 -26.52
C LEU A 144 -6.41 8.21 -25.86
N LEU A 145 -5.73 8.04 -24.72
CA LEU A 145 -5.25 9.20 -23.95
C LEU A 145 -4.16 9.99 -24.68
N TYR A 146 -3.10 9.32 -25.17
CA TYR A 146 -1.96 10.03 -25.78
C TYR A 146 -2.38 10.85 -27.01
N PRO A 147 -3.12 10.31 -27.99
CA PRO A 147 -3.61 11.10 -29.12
C PRO A 147 -4.61 12.19 -28.71
N SER A 148 -5.49 11.92 -27.75
CA SER A 148 -6.45 12.93 -27.26
C SER A 148 -5.75 14.12 -26.62
N TYR A 149 -4.73 13.86 -25.80
CA TYR A 149 -3.90 14.90 -25.19
C TYR A 149 -3.12 15.68 -26.25
N HIS A 150 -2.55 15.00 -27.25
CA HIS A 150 -1.85 15.63 -28.36
C HIS A 150 -2.82 16.56 -29.13
N CYS A 151 -3.99 16.06 -29.53
CA CYS A 151 -5.02 16.86 -30.19
C CYS A 151 -5.43 18.10 -29.38
N TRP A 152 -5.63 17.94 -28.08
CA TRP A 152 -5.91 19.06 -27.17
C TRP A 152 -4.78 20.10 -27.15
N ALA A 153 -3.52 19.66 -27.01
CA ALA A 153 -2.37 20.54 -26.91
C ALA A 153 -2.20 21.42 -28.17
N TYR A 154 -2.49 20.89 -29.36
CA TYR A 154 -2.49 21.67 -30.61
C TYR A 154 -3.70 22.59 -30.75
N ASN A 155 -4.85 22.29 -30.14
CA ASN A 155 -6.09 23.04 -30.32
C ASN A 155 -6.51 23.94 -29.13
N VAL A 156 -5.72 24.04 -28.06
CA VAL A 156 -6.09 24.70 -26.78
C VAL A 156 -6.62 26.15 -26.88
N GLU A 157 -6.35 26.86 -27.98
CA GLU A 157 -6.73 28.27 -28.19
C GLU A 157 -7.98 28.45 -29.06
N ASN A 158 -8.41 27.42 -29.79
CA ASN A 158 -9.42 27.59 -30.84
C ASN A 158 -10.79 28.00 -30.25
N LEU A 159 -11.21 27.38 -29.14
CA LEU A 159 -12.42 27.77 -28.39
C LEU A 159 -12.29 27.34 -26.92
N ALA A 160 -12.73 28.20 -25.99
CA ALA A 160 -12.87 27.82 -24.58
C ALA A 160 -13.77 26.59 -24.39
N SER A 161 -14.78 26.43 -25.25
CA SER A 161 -15.67 25.27 -25.30
C SER A 161 -14.92 23.96 -25.59
N LEU A 162 -13.85 23.98 -26.40
CA LEU A 162 -13.05 22.78 -26.68
C LEU A 162 -12.31 22.31 -25.44
N ASN A 163 -11.79 23.22 -24.61
CA ASN A 163 -11.14 22.85 -23.34
C ASN A 163 -12.11 22.16 -22.39
N ILE A 164 -13.36 22.63 -22.32
CA ILE A 164 -14.42 21.99 -21.53
C ILE A 164 -14.72 20.59 -22.09
N ILE A 165 -14.86 20.45 -23.41
CA ILE A 165 -15.11 19.15 -24.06
C ILE A 165 -13.98 18.16 -23.75
N PHE A 166 -12.71 18.54 -23.94
CA PHE A 166 -11.58 17.67 -23.65
C PHE A 166 -11.48 17.33 -22.15
N LEU A 167 -11.82 18.25 -21.25
CA LEU A 167 -11.90 17.97 -19.82
C LEU A 167 -13.01 16.96 -19.51
N THR A 168 -14.20 17.12 -20.08
CA THR A 168 -15.31 16.18 -19.90
C THR A 168 -14.95 14.80 -20.46
N LEU A 169 -14.32 14.73 -21.64
CA LEU A 169 -13.83 13.48 -22.23
C LEU A 169 -12.77 12.82 -21.35
N TYR A 170 -11.85 13.60 -20.78
CA TYR A 170 -10.84 13.09 -19.85
C TYR A 170 -11.48 12.52 -18.58
N ILE A 171 -12.44 13.23 -17.96
CA ILE A 171 -13.15 12.74 -16.77
C ILE A 171 -13.94 11.46 -17.10
N ALA A 172 -14.63 11.43 -18.23
CA ALA A 172 -15.35 10.25 -18.70
C ALA A 172 -14.39 9.08 -18.96
N TYR A 173 -13.20 9.33 -19.51
CA TYR A 173 -12.16 8.31 -19.71
C TYR A 173 -11.64 7.75 -18.38
N ILE A 174 -11.38 8.60 -17.38
CA ILE A 174 -10.97 8.15 -16.04
C ILE A 174 -12.08 7.30 -15.41
N ALA A 175 -13.34 7.71 -15.51
CA ALA A 175 -14.47 6.93 -15.02
C ALA A 175 -14.58 5.57 -15.73
N ALA A 176 -14.40 5.53 -17.06
CA ALA A 176 -14.38 4.30 -17.83
C ALA A 176 -13.22 3.37 -17.41
N LEU A 177 -12.03 3.92 -17.16
CA LEU A 177 -10.88 3.15 -16.68
C LEU A 177 -11.10 2.59 -15.26
N ILE A 178 -12.01 3.17 -14.47
CA ILE A 178 -12.44 2.63 -13.17
C ILE A 178 -13.49 1.53 -13.35
N VAL A 179 -14.52 1.77 -14.17
CA VAL A 179 -15.70 0.89 -14.26
C VAL A 179 -15.45 -0.34 -15.13
N VAL A 180 -14.78 -0.18 -16.27
CA VAL A 180 -14.63 -1.25 -17.27
C VAL A 180 -13.83 -2.45 -16.75
N PRO A 181 -12.64 -2.28 -16.12
CA PRO A 181 -11.89 -3.41 -15.59
C PRO A 181 -12.63 -4.13 -14.46
N VAL A 182 -13.36 -3.39 -13.61
CA VAL A 182 -14.20 -3.94 -12.55
C VAL A 182 -15.32 -4.80 -13.14
N HIS A 183 -16.01 -4.28 -14.15
CA HIS A 183 -17.09 -5.01 -14.83
C HIS A 183 -16.60 -6.34 -15.41
N TYR A 184 -15.47 -6.33 -16.12
CA TYR A 184 -14.90 -7.55 -16.68
C TYR A 184 -14.36 -8.50 -15.61
N ALA A 185 -13.72 -7.98 -14.56
CA ALA A 185 -13.23 -8.80 -13.46
C ALA A 185 -14.38 -9.55 -12.76
N LEU A 186 -15.54 -8.90 -12.58
CA LEU A 186 -16.74 -9.53 -12.00
C LEU A 186 -17.42 -10.48 -12.98
N LYS A 187 -17.55 -10.08 -14.26
CA LYS A 187 -18.23 -10.89 -15.29
C LYS A 187 -17.51 -12.22 -15.57
N PHE A 188 -16.18 -12.21 -15.59
CA PHE A 188 -15.38 -13.42 -15.82
C PHE A 188 -15.09 -14.20 -14.55
N ASP A 189 -15.58 -13.73 -13.39
CA ASP A 189 -15.37 -14.35 -12.08
C ASP A 189 -13.89 -14.71 -11.83
N LEU A 190 -13.03 -13.69 -11.90
CA LEU A 190 -11.59 -13.90 -11.78
C LEU A 190 -11.19 -14.30 -10.35
N PRO A 191 -10.23 -15.24 -10.18
CA PRO A 191 -9.70 -15.63 -8.88
C PRO A 191 -9.00 -14.50 -8.12
N LEU A 192 -8.74 -14.74 -6.83
CA LEU A 192 -8.21 -13.78 -5.87
C LEU A 192 -6.96 -13.03 -6.37
N ALA A 193 -5.87 -13.75 -6.65
CA ALA A 193 -4.60 -13.09 -7.00
C ALA A 193 -4.67 -12.37 -8.35
N THR A 194 -5.35 -12.94 -9.34
CA THR A 194 -5.53 -12.28 -10.64
C THR A 194 -6.35 -10.99 -10.55
N THR A 195 -7.38 -10.97 -9.72
CA THR A 195 -8.19 -9.76 -9.48
C THR A 195 -7.37 -8.69 -8.77
N MET A 196 -6.55 -9.08 -7.79
CA MET A 196 -5.61 -8.17 -7.11
C MET A 196 -4.64 -7.52 -8.09
N VAL A 197 -4.05 -8.30 -9.02
CA VAL A 197 -3.14 -7.77 -10.04
C VAL A 197 -3.85 -6.75 -10.92
N ILE A 198 -5.07 -7.03 -11.39
CA ILE A 198 -5.85 -6.08 -12.21
C ILE A 198 -6.14 -4.81 -11.42
N ALA A 199 -6.59 -4.92 -10.16
CA ALA A 199 -6.92 -3.78 -9.31
C ALA A 199 -5.69 -2.88 -9.08
N CYS A 200 -4.54 -3.47 -8.75
CA CYS A 200 -3.29 -2.73 -8.56
C CYS A 200 -2.81 -2.08 -9.86
N GLU A 201 -2.84 -2.79 -10.98
CA GLU A 201 -2.44 -2.25 -12.28
C GLU A 201 -3.38 -1.15 -12.76
N GLN A 202 -4.68 -1.28 -12.52
CA GLN A 202 -5.68 -0.26 -12.78
C GLN A 202 -5.39 1.03 -12.00
N VAL A 203 -5.16 0.93 -10.69
CA VAL A 203 -4.79 2.09 -9.85
C VAL A 203 -3.47 2.70 -10.31
N ARG A 204 -2.48 1.87 -10.68
CA ARG A 204 -1.20 2.32 -11.24
C ARG A 204 -1.40 3.13 -12.52
N PHE A 205 -2.23 2.64 -13.45
CA PHE A 205 -2.56 3.37 -14.68
C PHE A 205 -3.27 4.69 -14.38
N LEU A 206 -4.28 4.70 -13.49
CA LEU A 206 -4.98 5.93 -13.09
C LEU A 206 -4.00 7.00 -12.57
N MET A 207 -3.08 6.62 -11.69
CA MET A 207 -2.07 7.53 -11.13
C MET A 207 -1.12 8.05 -12.21
N LYS A 208 -0.64 7.19 -13.11
CA LYS A 208 0.26 7.58 -14.20
C LYS A 208 -0.42 8.48 -15.23
N VAL A 209 -1.64 8.15 -15.63
CA VAL A 209 -2.46 8.95 -16.55
C VAL A 209 -2.65 10.36 -15.99
N HIS A 210 -3.05 10.46 -14.73
CA HIS A 210 -3.23 11.76 -14.07
C HIS A 210 -1.93 12.55 -13.99
N SER A 211 -0.82 11.90 -13.60
CA SER A 211 0.50 12.55 -13.53
C SER A 211 0.95 13.08 -14.89
N PHE A 212 0.78 12.30 -15.96
CA PHE A 212 1.16 12.69 -17.31
C PHE A 212 0.40 13.94 -17.78
N VAL A 213 -0.94 13.93 -17.64
CA VAL A 213 -1.78 15.06 -18.05
C VAL A 213 -1.46 16.29 -17.19
N ARG A 214 -1.39 16.13 -15.86
CA ARG A 214 -1.18 17.26 -14.94
C ARG A 214 0.18 17.93 -15.11
N GLU A 215 1.24 17.18 -15.42
CA GLU A 215 2.58 17.76 -15.63
C GLU A 215 2.73 18.45 -16.99
N ASN A 216 2.03 17.98 -18.02
CA ASN A 216 2.22 18.50 -19.37
C ASN A 216 1.21 19.59 -19.74
N VAL A 217 0.01 19.64 -19.14
CA VAL A 217 -0.97 20.73 -19.35
C VAL A 217 -0.36 22.12 -19.12
N PRO A 218 0.30 22.42 -17.97
CA PRO A 218 0.93 23.72 -17.76
C PRO A 218 2.07 24.01 -18.75
N LYS A 219 2.83 23.00 -19.18
CA LYS A 219 3.92 23.17 -20.14
C LYS A 219 3.39 23.56 -21.51
N SER A 220 2.34 22.90 -22.00
CA SER A 220 1.74 23.21 -23.30
C SER A 220 1.09 24.60 -23.29
N LEU A 221 0.46 25.01 -22.19
CA LEU A 221 -0.07 26.36 -22.02
C LEU A 221 1.05 27.42 -22.01
N GLN A 222 2.14 27.18 -21.28
CA GLN A 222 3.31 28.08 -21.26
C GLN A 222 3.99 28.17 -22.63
N TYR A 223 4.17 27.04 -23.32
CA TYR A 223 4.74 26.97 -24.66
C TYR A 223 3.95 27.84 -25.63
N LYS A 224 2.63 27.69 -25.65
CA LYS A 224 1.77 28.45 -26.55
C LYS A 224 1.72 29.94 -26.24
N ALA A 225 1.69 30.31 -24.95
CA ALA A 225 1.82 31.70 -24.54
C ALA A 225 3.16 32.34 -24.96
N MET A 226 4.26 31.57 -24.99
CA MET A 226 5.55 32.03 -25.49
C MET A 226 5.59 32.13 -27.02
N TYR A 227 5.01 31.16 -27.73
CA TYR A 227 4.92 31.17 -29.20
C TYR A 227 4.19 32.40 -29.72
N GLN A 228 3.07 32.76 -29.09
CA GLN A 228 2.31 33.98 -29.43
C GLN A 228 3.13 35.27 -29.21
N ARG A 229 3.98 35.32 -28.18
CA ARG A 229 4.80 36.51 -27.86
C ARG A 229 6.03 36.65 -28.75
N ASN A 230 6.65 35.54 -29.17
CA ASN A 230 7.95 35.53 -29.85
C ASN A 230 7.88 34.88 -31.24
N SER A 231 7.03 35.42 -32.11
CA SER A 231 6.76 34.90 -33.47
C SER A 231 8.01 34.77 -34.36
N GLN A 232 9.12 35.44 -34.01
CA GLN A 232 10.35 35.50 -34.81
C GLN A 232 11.45 34.45 -34.46
N ARG A 233 11.23 33.55 -33.48
CA ARG A 233 12.21 32.50 -33.09
C ARG A 233 11.68 31.07 -33.21
N ALA A 234 10.68 30.84 -34.07
CA ALA A 234 9.94 29.60 -34.20
C ALA A 234 10.79 28.33 -34.41
N ASP A 235 11.91 28.41 -35.14
CA ASP A 235 12.75 27.25 -35.46
C ASP A 235 13.56 26.69 -34.27
N SER A 236 13.61 27.43 -33.16
CA SER A 236 14.33 27.01 -31.94
C SER A 236 13.41 26.41 -30.86
N VAL A 237 12.09 26.42 -31.07
CA VAL A 237 11.11 26.13 -30.01
C VAL A 237 10.65 24.68 -30.04
N ARG A 238 11.18 23.89 -29.10
CA ARG A 238 10.89 22.47 -28.88
C ARG A 238 9.38 22.19 -28.75
N ASN A 239 8.87 21.19 -29.48
CA ASN A 239 7.48 20.72 -29.58
C ASN A 239 6.60 20.89 -28.31
N PRO A 240 5.29 21.24 -28.41
CA PRO A 240 4.40 21.42 -27.26
C PRO A 240 4.07 20.13 -26.50
N CYS A 241 4.38 18.98 -27.11
CA CYS A 241 4.03 17.65 -26.62
C CYS A 241 5.29 16.79 -26.41
N PRO A 242 5.29 15.89 -25.42
CA PRO A 242 6.36 14.92 -25.25
C PRO A 242 6.32 13.84 -26.33
N ASP A 243 7.52 13.36 -26.69
CA ASP A 243 7.69 12.26 -27.65
C ASP A 243 7.00 10.97 -27.14
N PHE A 244 6.41 10.21 -28.05
CA PHE A 244 5.72 8.95 -27.75
C PHE A 244 6.61 7.97 -26.98
N GLY A 245 7.89 7.86 -27.34
CA GLY A 245 8.85 6.99 -26.65
C GLY A 245 9.06 7.35 -25.17
N LYS A 246 8.99 8.64 -24.81
CA LYS A 246 9.11 9.09 -23.41
C LYS A 246 7.86 8.74 -22.61
N PHE A 247 6.69 8.90 -23.22
CA PHE A 247 5.42 8.48 -22.63
C PHE A 247 5.38 6.97 -22.40
N LEU A 248 5.73 6.17 -23.41
CA LEU A 248 5.77 4.71 -23.31
C LEU A 248 6.77 4.25 -22.25
N TYR A 249 7.97 4.83 -22.20
CA TYR A 249 8.95 4.56 -21.16
C TYR A 249 8.40 4.85 -19.75
N PHE A 250 7.72 6.00 -19.56
CA PHE A 250 7.10 6.35 -18.29
C PHE A 250 6.05 5.34 -17.85
N LEU A 251 5.26 4.76 -18.78
CA LEU A 251 4.25 3.77 -18.43
C LEU A 251 4.86 2.53 -17.75
N PHE A 252 6.08 2.15 -18.09
CA PHE A 252 6.79 1.02 -17.45
C PHE A 252 7.75 1.42 -16.33
N ALA A 253 8.21 2.68 -16.30
CA ALA A 253 9.16 3.15 -15.27
C ALA A 253 8.62 2.95 -13.83
N PRO A 254 9.46 2.57 -12.85
CA PRO A 254 9.05 2.34 -11.46
C PRO A 254 8.90 3.67 -10.69
N THR A 255 8.17 4.62 -11.29
CA THR A 255 7.81 5.91 -10.70
C THR A 255 6.42 6.32 -11.17
N LEU A 256 5.73 7.11 -10.35
CA LEU A 256 4.40 7.65 -10.66
C LEU A 256 4.45 9.13 -11.05
N ILE A 257 5.61 9.77 -11.02
CA ILE A 257 5.78 11.18 -11.40
C ILE A 257 6.38 11.27 -12.80
N TYR A 258 5.65 11.91 -13.71
CA TYR A 258 6.08 12.14 -15.07
C TYR A 258 7.17 13.23 -15.17
N ARG A 259 8.27 12.91 -15.86
CA ARG A 259 9.32 13.83 -16.30
C ARG A 259 9.77 13.44 -17.70
N ASP A 260 10.21 14.42 -18.48
CA ASP A 260 10.64 14.18 -19.86
C ASP A 260 11.96 13.41 -19.95
N ASN A 261 12.83 13.60 -18.95
CA ASN A 261 14.11 12.92 -18.83
C ASN A 261 14.27 12.36 -17.42
N TYR A 262 14.73 11.12 -17.34
CA TYR A 262 15.08 10.42 -16.11
C TYR A 262 16.58 10.09 -16.13
N PRO A 263 17.27 10.04 -14.97
CA PRO A 263 18.64 9.56 -14.91
C PRO A 263 18.67 8.08 -15.32
N ARG A 264 19.59 7.73 -16.23
CA ARG A 264 19.69 6.39 -16.79
C ARG A 264 21.08 5.77 -16.60
N LYS A 265 21.11 4.47 -16.32
CA LYS A 265 22.34 3.68 -16.29
C LYS A 265 22.82 3.37 -17.71
N SER A 266 24.13 3.18 -17.85
CA SER A 266 24.77 2.89 -19.14
C SER A 266 24.51 1.46 -19.65
N LYS A 267 24.39 0.48 -18.74
CA LYS A 267 24.21 -0.94 -19.06
C LYS A 267 23.20 -1.58 -18.11
N VAL A 268 22.56 -2.66 -18.58
CA VAL A 268 21.63 -3.50 -17.81
C VAL A 268 22.40 -4.69 -17.23
N ASP A 269 22.34 -4.89 -15.92
CA ASP A 269 22.82 -6.11 -15.27
C ASP A 269 21.72 -7.19 -15.21
N TRP A 270 21.70 -8.09 -16.19
CA TRP A 270 20.72 -9.18 -16.25
C TRP A 270 20.86 -10.18 -15.09
N LYS A 271 22.05 -10.34 -14.49
CA LYS A 271 22.22 -11.23 -13.34
C LYS A 271 21.50 -10.65 -12.12
N TYR A 272 21.57 -9.33 -11.93
CA TYR A 272 20.81 -8.62 -10.91
C TYR A 272 19.30 -8.75 -11.14
N VAL A 273 18.83 -8.61 -12.39
CA VAL A 273 17.41 -8.79 -12.74
C VAL A 273 16.90 -10.19 -12.41
N VAL A 274 17.59 -11.24 -12.88
CA VAL A 274 17.20 -12.64 -12.64
C VAL A 274 17.20 -12.96 -11.14
N ARG A 275 18.21 -12.48 -10.41
CA ARG A 275 18.27 -12.65 -8.96
C ARG A 275 17.06 -12.03 -8.26
N ASN A 276 16.72 -10.78 -8.57
CA ASN A 276 15.58 -10.11 -7.96
C ASN A 276 14.24 -10.82 -8.29
N PHE A 277 14.05 -11.30 -9.52
CA PHE A 277 12.85 -12.08 -9.86
C PHE A 277 12.79 -13.42 -9.13
N ALA A 278 13.93 -14.11 -8.95
CA ALA A 278 13.99 -15.32 -8.14
C ALA A 278 13.66 -15.03 -6.67
N GLU A 279 14.12 -13.91 -6.12
CA GLU A 279 13.76 -13.46 -4.76
C GLU A 279 12.27 -13.16 -4.63
N VAL A 280 11.64 -12.52 -5.63
CA VAL A 280 10.17 -12.34 -5.65
C VAL A 280 9.44 -13.68 -5.61
N ALA A 281 9.84 -14.64 -6.45
CA ALA A 281 9.24 -15.98 -6.46
C ALA A 281 9.40 -16.69 -5.11
N GLY A 282 10.58 -16.60 -4.49
CA GLY A 282 10.84 -17.12 -3.16
C GLY A 282 9.96 -16.50 -2.08
N CYS A 283 9.76 -15.17 -2.11
CA CYS A 283 8.86 -14.50 -1.17
C CYS A 283 7.38 -14.88 -1.38
N LEU A 284 6.94 -15.07 -2.62
CA LEU A 284 5.58 -15.54 -2.92
C LEU A 284 5.35 -16.95 -2.36
N PHE A 285 6.31 -17.85 -2.56
CA PHE A 285 6.25 -19.20 -1.99
C PHE A 285 6.26 -19.18 -0.46
N TYR A 286 7.08 -18.30 0.15
CA TYR A 286 7.12 -18.11 1.59
C TYR A 286 5.74 -17.67 2.13
N ALA A 287 5.14 -16.65 1.51
CA ALA A 287 3.82 -16.16 1.91
C ALA A 287 2.73 -17.21 1.74
N TYR A 288 2.78 -17.99 0.65
CA TYR A 288 1.88 -19.13 0.43
C TYR A 288 1.99 -20.17 1.54
N TYR A 289 3.22 -20.58 1.90
CA TYR A 289 3.46 -21.52 2.98
C TYR A 289 2.94 -20.99 4.33
N LEU A 290 3.21 -19.71 4.64
CA LEU A 290 2.71 -19.08 5.86
C LEU A 290 1.18 -19.15 5.94
N PHE A 291 0.50 -18.88 4.83
CA PHE A 291 -0.95 -18.94 4.78
C PHE A 291 -1.50 -20.35 5.03
N ILE A 292 -0.99 -21.36 4.33
CA ILE A 292 -1.48 -22.75 4.45
C ILE A 292 -1.20 -23.35 5.83
N HIS A 293 -0.04 -23.09 6.42
CA HIS A 293 0.32 -23.75 7.67
C HIS A 293 -0.13 -23.00 8.91
N PHE A 294 -0.22 -21.67 8.86
CA PHE A 294 -0.56 -20.88 10.05
C PHE A 294 -1.96 -20.26 9.99
N CYS A 295 -2.46 -19.89 8.81
CA CYS A 295 -3.76 -19.24 8.70
C CYS A 295 -4.88 -20.26 8.43
N GLU A 296 -4.70 -21.11 7.43
CA GLU A 296 -5.73 -22.06 6.99
C GLU A 296 -6.27 -22.98 8.10
N PRO A 297 -5.46 -23.60 8.99
CA PRO A 297 -5.98 -24.48 10.04
C PRO A 297 -6.83 -23.74 11.08
N ILE A 298 -6.60 -22.44 11.28
CA ILE A 298 -7.37 -21.59 12.19
C ILE A 298 -8.78 -21.33 11.60
N PHE A 299 -8.88 -21.23 10.28
CA PHE A 299 -10.11 -20.74 9.62
C PHE A 299 -10.92 -21.80 8.87
N GLN A 300 -10.36 -22.96 8.51
CA GLN A 300 -11.10 -24.01 7.78
C GLN A 300 -12.37 -24.49 8.52
N ASN A 301 -12.34 -24.49 9.86
CA ASN A 301 -13.48 -24.88 10.70
C ASN A 301 -14.27 -23.68 11.25
N PHE A 302 -13.97 -22.46 10.80
CA PHE A 302 -14.68 -21.27 11.22
C PHE A 302 -16.17 -21.36 10.85
N ASN A 303 -17.05 -21.12 11.82
CA ASN A 303 -18.52 -21.31 11.80
C ASN A 303 -19.06 -22.75 11.84
N LYS A 304 -18.23 -23.80 11.91
CA LYS A 304 -18.73 -25.14 12.28
C LYS A 304 -19.03 -25.23 13.77
N ASP A 305 -18.22 -24.54 14.58
CA ASP A 305 -18.43 -24.32 16.00
C ASP A 305 -18.89 -22.87 16.25
N HIS A 306 -19.72 -22.63 17.26
CA HIS A 306 -20.20 -21.27 17.58
C HIS A 306 -19.02 -20.29 17.78
N VAL A 307 -18.94 -19.27 16.92
CA VAL A 307 -17.91 -18.23 17.02
C VAL A 307 -18.17 -17.40 18.27
N THR A 308 -17.43 -17.70 19.33
CA THR A 308 -17.40 -16.91 20.56
C THR A 308 -16.35 -15.81 20.41
N TRP A 309 -16.60 -14.61 20.96
CA TRP A 309 -15.62 -13.51 21.00
C TRP A 309 -14.22 -13.96 21.46
N ARG A 310 -14.16 -14.88 22.43
CA ARG A 310 -12.90 -15.49 22.90
C ARG A 310 -12.10 -16.16 21.78
N ASN A 311 -12.77 -16.98 20.97
CA ASN A 311 -12.10 -17.71 19.88
C ASN A 311 -11.64 -16.74 18.79
N TYR A 312 -12.43 -15.70 18.51
CA TYR A 312 -12.05 -14.63 17.59
C TYR A 312 -10.81 -13.85 18.07
N LEU A 313 -10.75 -13.50 19.35
CA LEU A 313 -9.58 -12.83 19.94
C LEU A 313 -8.32 -13.70 19.85
N LEU A 314 -8.44 -14.98 20.19
CA LEU A 314 -7.33 -15.94 20.10
C LEU A 314 -6.86 -16.13 18.65
N ALA A 315 -7.79 -16.22 17.69
CA ALA A 315 -7.47 -16.31 16.27
C ALA A 315 -6.77 -15.03 15.76
N SER A 316 -7.24 -13.86 16.17
CA SER A 316 -6.63 -12.57 15.83
C SER A 316 -5.18 -12.47 16.32
N LEU A 317 -4.94 -12.82 17.59
CA LEU A 317 -3.60 -12.85 18.16
C LEU A 317 -2.70 -13.91 17.50
N GLY A 318 -3.24 -15.09 17.18
CA GLY A 318 -2.53 -16.13 16.43
C GLY A 318 -2.08 -15.70 15.04
N CYS A 319 -2.79 -14.75 14.42
CA CYS A 319 -2.47 -14.21 13.10
C CYS A 319 -1.47 -13.05 13.10
N VAL A 320 -1.11 -12.51 14.27
CA VAL A 320 -0.18 -11.36 14.36
C VAL A 320 1.20 -11.69 13.77
N LEU A 321 1.76 -12.86 14.11
CA LEU A 321 3.07 -13.27 13.61
C LEU A 321 3.06 -13.62 12.12
N PRO A 322 2.14 -14.47 11.61
CA PRO A 322 2.03 -14.72 10.17
C PRO A 322 1.74 -13.45 9.37
N GLY A 323 0.82 -12.59 9.86
CA GLY A 323 0.43 -11.34 9.20
C GLY A 323 1.58 -10.34 9.10
N SER A 324 2.33 -10.14 10.19
CA SER A 324 3.50 -9.25 10.20
C SER A 324 4.64 -9.76 9.33
N LEU A 325 4.89 -11.07 9.30
CA LEU A 325 5.86 -11.68 8.38
C LEU A 325 5.43 -11.49 6.92
N CYS A 326 4.16 -11.73 6.60
CA CYS A 326 3.63 -11.51 5.24
C CYS A 326 3.78 -10.03 4.82
N PHE A 327 3.56 -9.09 5.74
CA PHE A 327 3.75 -7.67 5.49
C PHE A 327 5.20 -7.31 5.15
N VAL A 328 6.17 -7.80 5.91
CA VAL A 328 7.61 -7.58 5.65
C VAL A 328 8.05 -8.26 4.34
N LEU A 329 7.56 -9.47 4.08
CA LEU A 329 7.83 -10.19 2.83
C LEU A 329 7.25 -9.47 1.61
N ALA A 330 6.01 -8.97 1.71
CA ALA A 330 5.37 -8.20 0.64
C ALA A 330 6.12 -6.89 0.36
N PHE A 331 6.58 -6.21 1.42
CA PHE A 331 7.45 -5.04 1.28
C PHE A 331 8.73 -5.37 0.51
N PHE A 332 9.45 -6.41 0.93
CA PHE A 332 10.70 -6.81 0.30
C PHE A 332 10.50 -7.30 -1.14
N ALA A 333 9.47 -8.10 -1.40
CA ALA A 333 9.16 -8.61 -2.73
C ALA A 333 8.79 -7.47 -3.70
N VAL A 334 7.88 -6.57 -3.29
CA VAL A 334 7.34 -5.54 -4.19
C VAL A 334 8.24 -4.31 -4.23
N LEU A 335 8.48 -3.65 -3.10
CA LEU A 335 9.18 -2.35 -3.09
C LEU A 335 10.69 -2.48 -3.29
N HIS A 336 11.30 -3.60 -2.89
CA HIS A 336 12.71 -3.85 -3.15
C HIS A 336 12.92 -4.65 -4.44
N CYS A 337 12.59 -5.94 -4.46
CA CYS A 337 13.00 -6.83 -5.54
C CYS A 337 12.33 -6.50 -6.88
N TRP A 338 11.00 -6.39 -6.90
CA TRP A 338 10.24 -6.11 -8.12
C TRP A 338 10.59 -4.73 -8.69
N MET A 339 10.53 -3.66 -7.88
CA MET A 339 10.88 -2.32 -8.37
C MET A 339 12.34 -2.23 -8.85
N ASN A 340 13.29 -2.88 -8.18
CA ASN A 340 14.68 -2.90 -8.64
C ASN A 340 14.87 -3.70 -9.93
N ALA A 341 14.16 -4.82 -10.11
CA ALA A 341 14.19 -5.58 -11.35
C ALA A 341 13.71 -4.74 -12.53
N PHE A 342 12.56 -4.07 -12.39
CA PHE A 342 12.03 -3.16 -13.42
C PHE A 342 12.93 -1.92 -13.62
N ALA A 343 13.51 -1.38 -12.55
CA ALA A 343 14.44 -0.27 -12.65
C ALA A 343 15.68 -0.65 -13.46
N GLU A 344 16.26 -1.82 -13.20
CA GLU A 344 17.43 -2.32 -13.93
C GLU A 344 17.09 -2.60 -15.40
N MET A 345 15.98 -3.29 -15.68
CA MET A 345 15.53 -3.57 -17.06
C MET A 345 15.30 -2.31 -17.89
N LEU A 346 14.77 -1.25 -17.27
CA LEU A 346 14.52 0.03 -17.93
C LEU A 346 15.71 1.00 -17.85
N GLN A 347 16.84 0.57 -17.26
CA GLN A 347 18.00 1.43 -16.99
C GLN A 347 17.66 2.66 -16.14
N PHE A 348 16.61 2.62 -15.31
CA PHE A 348 16.23 3.70 -14.41
C PHE A 348 17.19 3.76 -13.19
N SER A 349 17.81 4.92 -12.98
CA SER A 349 18.86 5.08 -11.97
C SER A 349 18.39 5.59 -10.61
N ASP A 350 17.19 6.19 -10.49
CA ASP A 350 16.70 6.68 -9.19
C ASP A 350 15.97 5.58 -8.43
N ARG A 351 16.69 4.83 -7.60
CA ARG A 351 16.15 3.63 -6.92
C ARG A 351 15.68 3.89 -5.49
N LEU A 352 15.38 5.14 -5.15
CA LEU A 352 14.83 5.49 -3.85
C LEU A 352 13.31 5.26 -3.82
N PHE A 353 12.93 3.99 -3.71
CA PHE A 353 11.53 3.57 -3.61
C PHE A 353 10.97 3.65 -2.19
N TYR A 354 11.85 3.52 -1.20
CA TYR A 354 11.57 3.56 0.23
C TYR A 354 12.83 4.03 0.99
N ALA A 355 12.65 4.51 2.21
CA ALA A 355 13.71 4.88 3.15
C ALA A 355 13.64 3.99 4.41
N ASP A 356 14.37 4.36 5.46
CA ASP A 356 14.49 3.67 6.75
C ASP A 356 13.20 3.78 7.59
N TRP A 357 12.07 3.28 7.06
CA TRP A 357 10.76 3.35 7.70
C TRP A 357 10.68 2.55 9.01
N TRP A 358 11.53 1.53 9.18
CA TRP A 358 11.63 0.71 10.39
C TRP A 358 12.24 1.45 11.59
N ASN A 359 12.92 2.58 11.34
CA ASN A 359 13.49 3.45 12.36
C ASN A 359 12.64 4.72 12.59
N ALA A 360 11.38 4.73 12.12
CA ALA A 360 10.53 5.90 12.22
C ALA A 360 10.12 6.21 13.67
N THR A 361 10.48 7.41 14.15
CA THR A 361 10.12 7.94 15.48
C THR A 361 8.77 8.67 15.51
N SER A 362 8.03 8.68 14.41
CA SER A 362 6.67 9.22 14.34
C SER A 362 5.89 8.56 13.22
N MET A 363 4.56 8.47 13.35
CA MET A 363 3.70 7.93 12.30
C MET A 363 3.79 8.71 10.99
N SER A 364 3.97 10.04 11.07
CA SER A 364 4.23 10.90 9.92
C SER A 364 5.56 10.56 9.23
N SER A 365 6.62 10.23 9.97
CA SER A 365 7.88 9.77 9.39
C SER A 365 7.70 8.43 8.68
N TYR A 366 6.97 7.49 9.30
CA TYR A 366 6.68 6.18 8.72
C TYR A 366 5.99 6.28 7.34
N TYR A 367 4.87 7.00 7.23
CA TYR A 367 4.14 7.13 5.95
C TYR A 367 4.94 7.80 4.84
N ARG A 368 5.87 8.71 5.18
CA ARG A 368 6.75 9.37 4.21
C ARG A 368 7.88 8.47 3.71
N ARG A 369 8.29 7.48 4.51
CA ARG A 369 9.46 6.62 4.24
C ARG A 369 9.09 5.24 3.71
N TRP A 370 7.90 4.73 4.01
CA TRP A 370 7.47 3.37 3.64
C TRP A 370 7.41 3.15 2.13
N ASN A 371 6.62 3.95 1.41
CA ASN A 371 6.47 3.87 -0.04
C ASN A 371 6.56 5.28 -0.63
N ILE A 372 7.78 5.68 -0.96
CA ILE A 372 8.09 7.03 -1.45
C ILE A 372 7.44 7.28 -2.81
N ILE A 373 7.27 6.24 -3.63
CA ILE A 373 6.66 6.36 -4.98
C ILE A 373 5.21 6.87 -4.87
N VAL A 374 4.38 6.22 -4.06
CA VAL A 374 2.98 6.59 -3.86
C VAL A 374 2.88 7.87 -3.03
N HIS A 375 3.69 7.99 -1.99
CA HIS A 375 3.74 9.19 -1.16
C HIS A 375 4.04 10.45 -2.01
N ASP A 376 5.04 10.40 -2.90
CA ASP A 376 5.42 11.55 -3.71
C ASP A 376 4.32 11.92 -4.73
N TRP A 377 3.58 10.94 -5.26
CA TRP A 377 2.42 11.20 -6.11
C TRP A 377 1.30 11.90 -5.34
N LEU A 378 0.93 11.36 -4.17
CA LEU A 378 -0.08 11.96 -3.29
C LEU A 378 0.32 13.37 -2.87
N TYR A 379 1.59 13.56 -2.52
CA TYR A 379 2.12 14.85 -2.15
C TYR A 379 2.08 15.85 -3.31
N ALA A 380 2.52 15.46 -4.51
CA ALA A 380 2.63 16.34 -5.66
C ALA A 380 1.27 16.72 -6.29
N TYR A 381 0.34 15.76 -6.40
CA TYR A 381 -0.88 15.93 -7.18
C TYR A 381 -2.16 16.06 -6.35
N VAL A 382 -2.11 15.69 -5.07
CA VAL A 382 -3.26 15.86 -4.16
C VAL A 382 -2.93 16.94 -3.16
N TYR A 383 -1.91 16.74 -2.32
CA TYR A 383 -1.57 17.68 -1.24
C TYR A 383 -1.14 19.07 -1.75
N GLN A 384 -0.20 19.15 -2.68
CA GLN A 384 0.32 20.43 -3.20
C GLN A 384 -0.70 21.18 -4.07
N ASP A 385 -1.63 20.46 -4.69
CA ASP A 385 -2.67 21.05 -5.53
C ASP A 385 -3.87 21.52 -4.71
N MET A 386 -4.17 20.78 -3.65
CA MET A 386 -4.95 21.25 -2.51
C MET A 386 -4.15 22.22 -1.63
N TYR A 387 -3.02 22.75 -2.03
CA TYR A 387 -2.37 23.85 -1.33
C TYR A 387 -2.49 25.09 -2.21
N PRO A 388 -3.13 26.19 -1.76
CA PRO A 388 -3.43 27.30 -2.63
C PRO A 388 -2.11 27.97 -2.97
N LYS A 389 -1.55 27.64 -4.12
CA LYS A 389 -0.43 28.38 -4.72
C LYS A 389 -0.85 29.80 -5.13
N LEU A 390 -2.14 30.17 -5.03
CA LEU A 390 -2.69 31.38 -5.64
C LEU A 390 -3.83 32.11 -4.91
N THR A 391 -4.34 31.65 -3.75
CA THR A 391 -5.46 32.36 -3.10
C THR A 391 -5.00 33.05 -1.83
N ASN A 392 -4.67 34.35 -1.96
CA ASN A 392 -4.40 35.32 -0.89
C ASN A 392 -3.61 34.80 0.31
N LYS A 393 -2.31 35.13 0.37
CA LYS A 393 -1.43 34.99 1.56
C LYS A 393 -2.13 35.39 2.88
N GLN A 394 -3.04 36.36 2.85
CA GLN A 394 -3.83 36.83 3.99
C GLN A 394 -4.86 35.81 4.53
N ILE A 395 -5.56 35.06 3.68
CA ILE A 395 -6.53 34.03 4.13
C ILE A 395 -5.78 32.81 4.69
N PHE A 396 -4.64 32.47 4.07
CA PHE A 396 -3.77 31.41 4.56
C PHE A 396 -3.14 31.75 5.92
N GLN A 397 -2.84 33.01 6.22
CA GLN A 397 -2.35 33.43 7.55
C GLN A 397 -3.41 33.26 8.66
N LEU A 398 -4.70 33.32 8.33
CA LEU A 398 -5.80 33.22 9.31
C LEU A 398 -6.28 31.76 9.53
N PHE A 399 -6.21 30.90 8.51
CA PHE A 399 -6.74 29.51 8.57
C PHE A 399 -5.72 28.42 8.18
N GLY A 400 -4.43 28.75 8.12
CA GLY A 400 -3.38 27.89 7.55
C GLY A 400 -3.26 26.50 8.17
N ASP A 401 -3.40 26.39 9.49
CA ASP A 401 -3.28 25.10 10.20
C ASP A 401 -4.51 24.20 10.00
N SER A 402 -5.70 24.78 9.96
CA SER A 402 -6.94 24.04 9.64
C SER A 402 -6.90 23.51 8.20
N TYR A 403 -6.39 24.32 7.28
CA TYR A 403 -6.27 23.93 5.88
C TYR A 403 -5.22 22.83 5.66
N ARG A 404 -4.08 22.91 6.35
CA ARG A 404 -3.06 21.85 6.34
C ARG A 404 -3.63 20.51 6.83
N THR A 405 -4.39 20.55 7.92
CA THR A 405 -5.03 19.37 8.50
C THR A 405 -6.11 18.81 7.57
N ALA A 406 -6.89 19.67 6.91
CA ALA A 406 -7.87 19.26 5.91
C ALA A 406 -7.20 18.58 4.70
N ALA A 407 -6.14 19.17 4.13
CA ALA A 407 -5.40 18.59 3.02
C ALA A 407 -4.78 17.23 3.38
N MET A 408 -4.20 17.09 4.59
CA MET A 408 -3.70 15.81 5.08
C MET A 408 -4.82 14.78 5.24
N THR A 409 -5.96 15.18 5.81
CA THR A 409 -7.12 14.30 5.99
C THR A 409 -7.65 13.80 4.65
N VAL A 410 -7.74 14.65 3.63
CA VAL A 410 -8.17 14.24 2.29
C VAL A 410 -7.18 13.27 1.64
N VAL A 411 -5.87 13.49 1.78
CA VAL A 411 -4.86 12.55 1.28
C VAL A 411 -4.99 11.18 1.93
N PHE A 412 -5.15 11.13 3.26
CA PHE A 412 -5.33 9.86 3.97
C PHE A 412 -6.67 9.20 3.66
N LEU A 413 -7.76 9.97 3.54
CA LEU A 413 -9.06 9.45 3.17
C LEU A 413 -9.03 8.84 1.76
N LEU A 414 -8.45 9.56 0.79
CA LEU A 414 -8.28 9.06 -0.57
C LEU A 414 -7.45 7.77 -0.58
N SER A 415 -6.35 7.73 0.17
CA SER A 415 -5.52 6.54 0.32
C SER A 415 -6.33 5.37 0.91
N ALA A 416 -7.06 5.60 2.00
CA ALA A 416 -7.86 4.58 2.66
C ALA A 416 -8.95 4.00 1.74
N VAL A 417 -9.67 4.86 1.00
CA VAL A 417 -10.68 4.44 0.02
C VAL A 417 -10.07 3.58 -1.08
N VAL A 418 -8.90 3.95 -1.61
CA VAL A 418 -8.25 3.18 -2.68
C VAL A 418 -7.76 1.82 -2.18
N HIS A 419 -7.22 1.73 -0.95
CA HIS A 419 -6.82 0.44 -0.39
C HIS A 419 -8.03 -0.47 -0.14
N GLU A 420 -9.11 0.07 0.43
CA GLU A 420 -10.35 -0.67 0.64
C GLU A 420 -10.98 -1.12 -0.68
N TYR A 421 -10.92 -0.26 -1.71
CA TYR A 421 -11.38 -0.58 -3.06
C TYR A 421 -10.63 -1.79 -3.65
N ILE A 422 -9.29 -1.80 -3.53
CA ILE A 422 -8.46 -2.92 -4.02
C ILE A 422 -8.84 -4.22 -3.30
N ILE A 423 -8.97 -4.18 -1.97
CA ILE A 423 -9.32 -5.36 -1.17
C ILE A 423 -10.74 -5.83 -1.46
N THR A 424 -11.71 -4.92 -1.51
CA THR A 424 -13.12 -5.22 -1.80
C THR A 424 -13.29 -5.86 -3.17
N LEU A 425 -12.60 -5.33 -4.19
CA LEU A 425 -12.64 -5.90 -5.53
C LEU A 425 -12.03 -7.31 -5.57
N THR A 426 -10.94 -7.49 -4.84
CA THR A 426 -10.18 -8.76 -4.76
C THR A 426 -10.98 -9.84 -4.03
N LEU A 427 -11.56 -9.52 -2.87
CA LEU A 427 -12.30 -10.46 -2.02
C LEU A 427 -13.78 -10.62 -2.39
N ARG A 428 -14.33 -9.75 -3.26
CA ARG A 428 -15.74 -9.74 -3.70
C ARG A 428 -16.77 -9.41 -2.62
N PHE A 429 -16.34 -8.82 -1.51
CA PHE A 429 -17.24 -8.33 -0.46
C PHE A 429 -16.67 -7.06 0.16
N PHE A 430 -17.54 -6.23 0.73
CA PHE A 430 -17.14 -4.99 1.37
C PHE A 430 -17.04 -5.20 2.87
N TYR A 431 -15.82 -5.16 3.41
CA TYR A 431 -15.59 -5.23 4.86
C TYR A 431 -14.54 -4.20 5.29
N PRO A 432 -14.96 -2.97 5.70
CA PRO A 432 -14.10 -1.79 5.77
C PRO A 432 -13.16 -1.73 6.99
N VAL A 433 -12.55 -2.85 7.37
CA VAL A 433 -11.63 -2.93 8.52
C VAL A 433 -10.36 -2.11 8.24
N LEU A 434 -9.78 -2.22 7.05
CA LEU A 434 -8.60 -1.45 6.68
C LEU A 434 -8.90 0.04 6.65
N PHE A 435 -10.03 0.45 6.05
CA PHE A 435 -10.48 1.84 6.07
C PHE A 435 -10.58 2.41 7.49
N ILE A 436 -11.21 1.68 8.41
CA ILE A 436 -11.35 2.09 9.82
C ILE A 436 -9.98 2.19 10.50
N GLN A 437 -9.08 1.23 10.25
CA GLN A 437 -7.72 1.25 10.80
C GLN A 437 -6.92 2.46 10.31
N PHE A 438 -7.00 2.81 9.02
CA PHE A 438 -6.39 4.04 8.50
C PHE A 438 -6.97 5.28 9.17
N PHE A 439 -8.28 5.35 9.39
CA PHE A 439 -8.91 6.49 10.06
C PHE A 439 -8.52 6.62 11.53
N LEU A 440 -8.39 5.49 12.25
CA LEU A 440 -7.96 5.46 13.66
C LEU A 440 -6.49 5.88 13.81
N CYS A 441 -5.59 5.32 12.99
CA CYS A 441 -4.15 5.54 13.11
C CYS A 441 -3.67 6.84 12.41
N ALA A 442 -4.33 7.25 11.33
CA ALA A 442 -3.89 8.37 10.47
C ALA A 442 -4.97 9.45 10.22
N GLY A 443 -6.21 9.27 10.71
CA GLY A 443 -7.26 10.30 10.62
C GLY A 443 -7.09 11.43 11.65
N PRO A 444 -8.07 12.35 11.77
CA PRO A 444 -7.94 13.55 12.62
C PRO A 444 -7.53 13.26 14.07
N ILE A 445 -8.00 12.14 14.64
CA ILE A 445 -7.68 11.71 16.00
C ILE A 445 -6.22 11.21 16.09
N GLY A 446 -5.77 10.38 15.14
CA GLY A 446 -4.37 9.94 15.04
C GLY A 446 -3.41 11.09 14.73
N ILE A 447 -3.81 12.02 13.88
CA ILE A 447 -3.08 13.25 13.54
C ILE A 447 -2.87 14.13 14.78
N MET A 448 -3.87 14.24 15.64
CA MET A 448 -3.81 15.10 16.83
C MET A 448 -3.11 14.47 18.04
N ARG A 449 -3.25 13.15 18.25
CA ARG A 449 -2.74 12.47 19.47
C ARG A 449 -1.54 11.55 19.22
N LEU A 450 -1.50 10.85 18.08
CA LEU A 450 -0.51 9.81 17.77
C LEU A 450 0.63 10.32 16.85
N MET A 451 0.43 11.41 16.11
CA MET A 451 1.48 11.99 15.23
C MET A 451 2.39 13.01 15.93
N ARG A 452 2.18 13.29 17.23
CA ARG A 452 3.03 14.22 17.97
C ARG A 452 4.34 13.53 18.31
N SER A 453 5.44 14.08 17.77
CA SER A 453 6.79 13.53 17.92
C SER A 453 7.22 13.52 19.39
N THR A 454 7.22 12.36 20.02
CA THR A 454 8.06 12.11 21.20
C THR A 454 9.35 11.48 20.68
N ASN A 455 10.49 12.12 20.92
CA ASN A 455 11.78 11.72 20.35
C ASN A 455 12.36 10.49 21.06
N THR A 456 11.54 9.45 21.28
CA THR A 456 11.83 8.35 22.19
C THR A 456 11.91 7.02 21.44
N ARG A 457 12.87 6.17 21.83
CA ARG A 457 13.00 4.78 21.35
C ARG A 457 11.73 3.97 21.61
N ALA A 458 10.99 4.30 22.67
CA ALA A 458 9.69 3.72 23.00
C ALA A 458 8.64 3.90 21.89
N TRP A 459 8.69 5.02 21.15
CA TRP A 459 7.76 5.23 20.04
C TRP A 459 7.96 4.22 18.91
N ASN A 460 9.22 3.88 18.60
CA ASN A 460 9.49 2.88 17.56
C ASN A 460 8.91 1.51 17.95
N VAL A 461 9.03 1.12 19.23
CA VAL A 461 8.41 -0.11 19.74
C VAL A 461 6.88 -0.05 19.61
N CYS A 462 6.26 1.07 19.99
CA CYS A 462 4.83 1.28 19.84
C CYS A 462 4.39 1.20 18.37
N LEU A 463 5.15 1.80 17.45
CA LEU A 463 4.89 1.73 16.01
C LEU A 463 4.91 0.29 15.51
N TRP A 464 5.94 -0.47 15.84
CA TRP A 464 6.03 -1.89 15.47
C TRP A 464 4.89 -2.71 16.06
N PHE A 465 4.54 -2.49 17.32
CA PHE A 465 3.40 -3.13 17.95
C PHE A 465 2.09 -2.86 17.19
N LEU A 466 1.82 -1.59 16.82
CA LEU A 466 0.63 -1.21 16.05
C LEU A 466 0.63 -1.81 14.64
N ILE A 467 1.78 -1.85 13.95
CA ILE A 467 1.91 -2.49 12.64
C ILE A 467 1.64 -3.99 12.74
N MET A 468 2.22 -4.67 13.72
CA MET A 468 2.06 -6.12 13.91
C MET A 468 0.61 -6.47 14.28
N LEU A 469 0.05 -5.79 15.28
CA LEU A 469 -1.33 -5.99 15.71
C LEU A 469 -2.32 -5.69 14.57
N GLY A 470 -2.09 -4.58 13.86
CA GLY A 470 -2.89 -4.19 12.71
C GLY A 470 -2.93 -5.24 11.60
N ASN A 471 -1.76 -5.70 11.16
CA ASN A 471 -1.68 -6.75 10.14
C ASN A 471 -2.30 -8.08 10.61
N GLY A 472 -2.19 -8.42 11.89
CA GLY A 472 -2.84 -9.59 12.48
C GLY A 472 -4.37 -9.51 12.43
N ILE A 473 -4.93 -8.35 12.83
CA ILE A 473 -6.38 -8.10 12.76
C ILE A 473 -6.87 -8.17 11.31
N LEU A 474 -6.16 -7.54 10.37
CA LEU A 474 -6.52 -7.59 8.94
C LEU A 474 -6.51 -9.01 8.40
N MET A 475 -5.44 -9.77 8.65
CA MET A 475 -5.35 -11.17 8.20
C MET A 475 -6.49 -12.02 8.77
N CYS A 476 -6.80 -11.85 10.06
CA CYS A 476 -7.88 -12.59 10.71
C CYS A 476 -9.27 -12.21 10.19
N THR A 477 -9.60 -10.91 10.18
CA THR A 477 -10.92 -10.41 9.76
C THR A 477 -11.29 -10.81 8.34
N TYR A 478 -10.41 -10.56 7.37
CA TYR A 478 -10.67 -10.88 5.97
C TYR A 478 -10.71 -12.40 5.73
N SER A 479 -9.85 -13.18 6.40
CA SER A 479 -9.88 -14.64 6.29
C SER A 479 -11.16 -15.24 6.89
N CYS A 480 -11.55 -14.80 8.09
CA CYS A 480 -12.79 -15.23 8.74
C CYS A 480 -14.01 -14.98 7.84
N GLU A 481 -14.11 -13.80 7.24
CA GLU A 481 -15.22 -13.47 6.35
C GLU A 481 -15.19 -14.29 5.05
N TRP A 482 -14.01 -14.52 4.48
CA TRP A 482 -13.83 -15.36 3.30
C TRP A 482 -14.30 -16.80 3.54
N TYR A 483 -13.85 -17.43 4.63
CA TYR A 483 -14.25 -18.78 4.99
C TYR A 483 -15.72 -18.85 5.44
N ALA A 484 -16.24 -17.83 6.12
CA ALA A 484 -17.65 -17.75 6.46
C ALA A 484 -18.56 -17.71 5.21
N ARG A 485 -18.16 -16.97 4.17
CA ARG A 485 -18.88 -16.93 2.88
C ARG A 485 -18.78 -18.23 2.10
N SER A 486 -17.68 -18.96 2.26
CA SER A 486 -17.48 -20.27 1.62
C SER A 486 -18.30 -21.37 2.31
N ASN A 487 -18.42 -21.31 3.64
CA ASN A 487 -19.09 -22.33 4.45
C ASN A 487 -20.60 -22.10 4.61
N CYS A 488 -21.08 -20.86 4.54
CA CYS A 488 -22.48 -20.51 4.81
C CYS A 488 -23.19 -19.96 3.56
N PRO A 489 -24.46 -20.35 3.29
CA PRO A 489 -25.24 -19.81 2.18
C PRO A 489 -25.56 -18.30 2.37
N PRO A 490 -25.86 -17.55 1.29
CA PRO A 490 -26.30 -16.16 1.39
C PRO A 490 -27.59 -16.05 2.20
N VAL A 491 -27.59 -15.15 3.20
CA VAL A 491 -28.75 -14.89 4.08
C VAL A 491 -29.60 -13.73 3.56
N TYR A 492 -28.97 -12.75 2.90
CA TYR A 492 -29.62 -11.52 2.44
C TYR A 492 -29.69 -11.43 0.91
N ASN A 493 -30.51 -10.51 0.42
CA ASN A 493 -30.58 -10.18 -1.01
C ASN A 493 -29.24 -9.64 -1.53
N ASN A 494 -28.91 -9.94 -2.79
CA ASN A 494 -27.60 -9.76 -3.44
C ASN A 494 -26.76 -8.54 -3.00
N PHE A 495 -27.32 -7.34 -2.88
CA PHE A 495 -26.55 -6.15 -2.48
C PHE A 495 -26.26 -6.07 -0.98
N LEU A 496 -27.23 -6.42 -0.12
CA LEU A 496 -27.05 -6.41 1.32
C LEU A 496 -26.10 -7.52 1.78
N ASP A 497 -26.09 -8.64 1.08
CA ASP A 497 -25.15 -9.73 1.34
C ASP A 497 -23.68 -9.35 1.06
N LEU A 498 -23.43 -8.35 0.20
CA LEU A 498 -22.08 -7.82 -0.05
C LEU A 498 -21.57 -6.90 1.07
N ILE A 499 -22.48 -6.25 1.82
CA ILE A 499 -22.14 -5.23 2.82
C ILE A 499 -22.16 -5.82 4.23
N ILE A 500 -23.10 -6.72 4.51
CA ILE A 500 -23.25 -7.32 5.84
C ILE A 500 -22.29 -8.51 5.96
N PRO A 501 -21.37 -8.50 6.94
CA PRO A 501 -20.43 -9.60 7.11
C PRO A 501 -21.13 -10.88 7.56
N ARG A 502 -20.82 -12.00 6.90
CA ARG A 502 -21.32 -13.34 7.24
C ARG A 502 -20.66 -13.92 8.48
N SER A 503 -19.47 -13.43 8.85
CA SER A 503 -18.72 -13.87 10.02
C SER A 503 -19.48 -13.70 11.35
N TRP A 504 -20.44 -12.77 11.42
CA TRP A 504 -21.23 -12.49 12.63
C TRP A 504 -22.68 -12.97 12.55
N THR A 505 -23.17 -13.27 11.34
CA THR A 505 -24.58 -13.58 11.07
C THR A 505 -24.82 -15.05 10.79
N CYS A 506 -23.79 -15.81 10.38
CA CYS A 506 -23.90 -17.25 10.22
C CYS A 506 -23.95 -17.94 11.59
N GLN A 507 -25.15 -18.32 12.04
CA GLN A 507 -25.35 -19.27 13.13
C GLN A 507 -25.45 -20.68 12.55
N ALA A 508 -24.71 -21.63 13.13
CA ALA A 508 -24.62 -23.02 12.69
C ALA A 508 -26.00 -23.73 12.55
N ASP A 509 -27.06 -23.20 13.15
CA ASP A 509 -28.45 -23.70 13.02
C ASP A 509 -28.98 -23.61 11.57
N ALA A 510 -28.37 -22.82 10.69
CA ALA A 510 -28.72 -22.82 9.26
C ALA A 510 -28.33 -24.13 8.52
N ALA A 511 -27.41 -24.92 9.07
CA ALA A 511 -27.10 -26.25 8.54
C ALA A 511 -28.23 -27.26 8.82
N GLU A 512 -29.04 -27.04 9.86
CA GLU A 512 -30.18 -27.90 10.20
C GLU A 512 -31.38 -27.65 9.28
N VAL A 513 -31.50 -26.45 8.71
CA VAL A 513 -32.52 -26.12 7.70
C VAL A 513 -32.34 -26.90 6.39
N ILE A 514 -31.11 -27.34 6.07
CA ILE A 514 -30.83 -28.19 4.90
C ILE A 514 -31.27 -29.65 5.14
N ARG A 515 -31.32 -30.11 6.39
CA ARG A 515 -31.81 -31.47 6.73
C ARG A 515 -33.33 -31.60 6.63
N LEU A 516 -34.06 -30.49 6.72
CA LEU A 516 -35.53 -30.44 6.66
C LEU A 516 -36.11 -30.08 5.27
N ARG A 517 -35.26 -29.87 4.26
CA ARG A 517 -35.68 -29.58 2.87
C ARG A 517 -35.27 -30.66 1.85
N ARG A 518 -34.79 -31.82 2.30
CA ARG A 518 -34.49 -32.96 1.43
C ARG A 518 -35.72 -33.82 1.16
#